data_AF-A0A924PHI2-F1
#
_entry.id   AF-A0A924PHI2-F1
#
_cell.length_a   1.000
_cell.length_b   1.000
_cell.length_c   1.000
_cell.angle_alpha   90.00
_cell.angle_beta   90.00
_cell.angle_gamma   90.00
#
_symmetry.space_group_name_H-M   'P 1'
#
loop_
_entity.id
_entity.type
_entity.pdbx_description
1 polymer ?
#
loop_
_entity_poly.entity_id
_entity_poly.type
_entity_poly.pdbx_seq_one_letter_code
_entity_poly.pdbx_strand_id
1 'polypeptide(L)' 'MLDVLINALQWPALVTTLISTWLVSSTTKKNRNLGFWCFITSNIMWILWGWHVGAYALVMMQIGLVFLNLRGTFKN' A
#
# COMPACT_ATOMS: atom_id res chain seq x y z
N MET A 1 20.69 -8.40 -11.77
CA MET A 1 20.58 -8.44 -10.29
C MET A 1 19.51 -7.49 -9.76
N LEU A 2 19.42 -6.25 -10.27
CA LEU A 2 18.35 -5.30 -9.91
C LEU A 2 16.94 -5.83 -10.26
N ASP A 3 16.75 -6.45 -11.43
CA ASP A 3 15.45 -6.97 -11.87
C ASP A 3 14.89 -8.09 -10.99
N VAL A 4 15.77 -8.91 -10.40
CA VAL A 4 15.36 -9.96 -9.45
C VAL A 4 14.85 -9.31 -8.17
N LEU A 5 15.54 -8.27 -7.69
CA LEU A 5 15.17 -7.55 -6.48
C LEU A 5 13.82 -6.82 -6.65
N ILE A 6 13.61 -6.20 -7.82
CA ILE A 6 12.35 -5.52 -8.12
C ILE A 6 11.24 -6.55 -8.30
N ASN A 7 11.43 -7.64 -9.03
CA ASN A 7 10.42 -8.69 -9.14
C ASN A 7 10.05 -9.32 -7.79
N ALA A 8 11.00 -9.42 -6.86
CA ALA A 8 10.73 -9.89 -5.50
C ALA A 8 9.90 -8.90 -4.67
N LEU A 9 9.86 -7.60 -5.02
CA LEU A 9 9.18 -6.54 -4.27
C LEU A 9 7.66 -6.76 -4.15
N GLN A 10 7.04 -7.54 -5.05
CA GLN A 10 5.62 -7.90 -4.98
C GLN A 10 5.24 -8.58 -3.66
N TRP A 11 6.14 -9.42 -3.12
CA TRP A 11 5.89 -10.19 -1.89
C TRP A 11 5.88 -9.32 -0.62
N PRO A 12 6.90 -8.48 -0.34
CA PRO A 12 6.84 -7.56 0.78
C PRO A 12 5.75 -6.49 0.59
N ALA A 13 5.44 -6.07 -0.63
CA ALA A 13 4.30 -5.19 -0.91
C ALA A 13 2.98 -5.85 -0.47
N LEU A 14 2.79 -7.13 -0.79
CA LEU A 14 1.62 -7.91 -0.34
C LEU A 14 1.56 -8.03 1.19
N VAL A 15 2.66 -8.41 1.84
CA VAL A 15 2.71 -8.58 3.30
C VAL A 15 2.40 -7.27 4.02
N THR A 16 3.01 -6.17 3.58
CA THR A 16 2.73 -4.83 4.15
C THR A 16 1.28 -4.41 3.92
N THR A 17 0.69 -4.74 2.77
CA THR A 17 -0.75 -4.51 2.52
C THR A 17 -1.62 -5.27 3.53
N LEU A 18 -1.35 -6.55 3.76
CA LEU A 18 -2.13 -7.35 4.70
C LEU A 18 -2.02 -6.82 6.14
N ILE A 19 -0.81 -6.47 6.58
CA ILE A 19 -0.57 -5.87 7.90
C ILE A 19 -1.32 -4.54 8.02
N SER A 20 -1.26 -3.71 6.99
CA SER A 20 -1.96 -2.42 6.99
C SER A 20 -3.47 -2.56 7.13
N THR A 21 -4.08 -3.48 6.37
CA THR A 21 -5.52 -3.77 6.44
C THR A 21 -5.92 -4.30 7.81
N TRP A 22 -5.11 -5.20 8.39
CA TRP A 22 -5.35 -5.71 9.74
C TRP A 22 -5.33 -4.61 10.80
N LEU A 23 -4.34 -3.72 10.73
CA LEU A 23 -4.19 -2.61 11.67
C LEU A 23 -5.31 -1.56 11.50
N VAL A 24 -5.72 -1.25 10.27
CA VAL A 24 -6.86 -0.34 9.99
C VAL A 24 -8.18 -0.94 10.47
N SER A 25 -8.35 -2.26 10.41
CA SER A 25 -9.53 -2.95 10.92
C SER A 25 -9.59 -3.02 12.45
N SER A 26 -8.53 -2.62 13.15
CA SER A 26 -8.49 -2.61 14.62
C SER A 26 -9.28 -1.43 15.19
N THR A 27 -9.99 -1.64 16.30
CA THR A 27 -10.89 -0.65 16.92
C THR A 27 -10.17 0.52 17.60
N THR A 28 -8.86 0.40 17.84
CA THR A 28 -8.06 1.42 18.54
C THR A 28 -7.54 2.50 17.59
N LYS A 29 -7.79 3.79 17.89
CA LYS A 29 -7.32 4.94 17.08
C LYS A 29 -5.82 4.91 16.73
N LYS A 30 -4.96 4.46 17.65
CA LYS A 30 -3.51 4.29 17.43
C LYS A 30 -3.21 3.27 16.33
N ASN A 31 -3.89 2.14 16.34
CA ASN A 31 -3.70 1.06 15.35
C ASN A 31 -4.21 1.48 13.96
N ARG A 32 -5.29 2.27 13.90
CA ARG A 32 -5.80 2.82 12.62
C ARG A 32 -4.81 3.77 11.96
N ASN A 33 -4.16 4.64 12.73
CA ASN A 33 -3.14 5.55 12.20
C ASN A 33 -1.89 4.76 11.73
N LEU A 34 -1.42 3.80 12.52
CA LEU A 34 -0.32 2.91 12.11
C LEU A 34 -0.64 2.11 10.85
N GLY A 35 -1.86 1.57 10.77
CA GLY A 35 -2.35 0.87 9.59
C GLY A 35 -2.39 1.77 8.36
N PHE A 36 -2.80 3.02 8.51
CA PHE A 36 -2.80 4.01 7.42
C PHE A 36 -1.39 4.30 6.89
N TRP A 37 -0.42 4.55 7.77
CA TRP A 37 0.98 4.72 7.35
C TRP A 37 1.54 3.47 6.68
N CYS A 38 1.22 2.29 7.20
CA CYS A 38 1.60 1.01 6.59
C CYS A 38 0.97 0.83 5.19
N PHE A 39 -0.29 1.26 5.02
CA PHE A 39 -1.00 1.21 3.75
C PHE A 39 -0.33 2.12 2.71
N ILE A 40 0.06 3.34 3.09
CA ILE A 40 0.81 4.24 2.19
C ILE A 40 2.12 3.60 1.74
N THR A 41 2.90 3.02 2.68
CA THR A 41 4.15 2.34 2.35
C THR A 41 3.95 1.19 1.37
N SER A 42 2.91 0.37 1.58
CA SER A 42 2.52 -0.70 0.64
C SER A 42 2.21 -0.14 -0.76
N ASN A 43 1.43 0.95 -0.84
CA ASN A 43 1.06 1.54 -2.13
C ASN A 43 2.29 2.07 -2.88
N ILE A 44 3.25 2.67 -2.18
CA ILE A 44 4.52 3.10 -2.78
C ILE A 44 5.28 1.90 -3.34
N MET A 45 5.38 0.79 -2.59
CA MET A 45 6.03 -0.43 -3.09
C MET A 45 5.35 -0.97 -4.35
N TRP A 46 4.02 -1.00 -4.38
CA TRP A 46 3.26 -1.44 -5.55
C TRP A 46 3.39 -0.50 -6.76
N ILE A 47 3.49 0.81 -6.53
CA ILE A 47 3.73 1.79 -7.60
C ILE A 47 5.11 1.59 -8.21
N LEU A 48 6.15 1.46 -7.37
CA LEU A 48 7.52 1.22 -7.83
C LEU A 48 7.65 -0.08 -8.62
N TRP A 49 7.03 -1.15 -8.13
CA TRP A 49 6.98 -2.43 -8.84
C TRP A 49 6.21 -2.31 -10.16
N GLY A 50 4.99 -1.76 -10.12
CA GLY A 50 4.12 -1.62 -11.28
C GLY A 50 4.71 -0.75 -12.37
N TRP A 51 5.46 0.29 -12.01
CA TRP A 51 6.22 1.10 -12.96
C TRP A 51 7.31 0.29 -13.68
N HIS A 52 8.04 -0.56 -12.94
CA HIS A 52 9.12 -1.38 -13.50
C HIS A 52 8.62 -2.45 -14.46
N VAL A 53 7.49 -3.09 -14.16
CA VAL A 53 6.92 -4.17 -14.98
C VAL A 53 5.90 -3.68 -16.02
N GLY A 54 5.69 -2.35 -16.14
CA GLY A 54 4.72 -1.76 -17.08
C GLY A 54 3.25 -1.96 -16.70
N ALA A 55 2.94 -2.31 -15.45
CA ALA A 55 1.59 -2.48 -14.94
C ALA A 55 0.94 -1.14 -14.56
N TYR A 56 0.72 -0.26 -15.53
CA TYR A 56 0.16 1.09 -15.30
C TYR A 56 -1.24 1.08 -14.67
N ALA A 57 -2.06 0.07 -14.96
CA ALA A 57 -3.38 -0.09 -14.34
C ALA A 57 -3.27 -0.26 -12.81
N LEU A 58 -2.28 -1.04 -12.36
CA LEU A 58 -2.00 -1.24 -10.95
C LEU A 58 -1.52 0.06 -10.29
N VAL A 59 -0.62 0.80 -10.96
CA VAL A 59 -0.13 2.10 -10.47
C VAL A 59 -1.29 3.08 -10.28
N MET A 60 -2.19 3.20 -11.26
CA MET A 60 -3.35 4.09 -11.18
C MET A 60 -4.32 3.67 -10.07
N MET A 61 -4.52 2.36 -9.89
CA MET A 61 -5.31 1.83 -8.78
C MET A 61 -4.72 2.22 -7.42
N GLN A 62 -3.40 2.12 -7.24
CA GLN A 62 -2.76 2.50 -5.98
C GLN A 62 -2.92 3.99 -5.67
N ILE A 63 -2.80 4.85 -6.68
CA ILE A 63 -3.05 6.28 -6.52
C ILE A 63 -4.50 6.52 -6.05
N GLY A 64 -5.47 5.88 -6.69
CA GLY A 64 -6.88 5.96 -6.29
C GLY A 64 -7.12 5.48 -4.84
N LEU A 65 -6.50 4.37 -4.45
CA LEU A 65 -6.63 3.83 -3.09
C LEU A 65 -6.04 4.76 -2.03
N VAL A 66 -4.91 5.43 -2.31
CA VAL A 66 -4.34 6.43 -1.40
C VAL A 66 -5.32 7.58 -1.19
N PHE A 67 -5.96 8.10 -2.25
CA PHE A 67 -6.98 9.15 -2.13
C PHE A 67 -8.20 8.70 -1.33
N LEU A 68 -8.70 7.48 -1.59
CA LEU A 68 -9.85 6.92 -0.88
C LEU A 68 -9.55 6.74 0.62
N ASN A 69 -8.37 6.23 0.96
CA ASN A 69 -7.94 6.05 2.35
C ASN A 69 -7.72 7.40 3.05
N LEU A 70 -7.11 8.38 2.39
CA LEU A 70 -6.98 9.75 2.92
C LEU A 70 -8.36 10.31 3.29
N ARG A 71 -9.31 10.24 2.35
CA ARG A 71 -10.69 10.71 2.57
C ARG A 71 -11.38 9.97 3.72
N GLY A 72 -11.16 8.66 3.84
CA GLY A 72 -11.71 7.83 4.92
C GLY A 72 -11.20 8.24 6.30
N THR A 73 -9.90 8.58 6.41
CA THR A 73 -9.28 9.02 7.67
C THR A 73 -9.72 10.43 8.08
N PHE A 74 -9.89 11.37 7.15
CA PHE A 74 -10.38 12.72 7.48
C PHE A 74 -11.83 12.75 7.98
N LYS A 75 -12.63 11.73 7.66
CA LYS A 75 -14.04 11.64 8.07
C LYS A 75 -14.28 10.90 9.40
N ASN A 76 -13.25 10.37 10.04
CA ASN A 76 -13.38 9.49 11.19
C ASN A 76 -12.53 9.92 12.39
#